data_AF-A0A2K2D1Q4-F1
#
_entry.id   AF-A0A2K2D1Q4-F1
#
_cell.length_a   1.000
_cell.length_b   1.000
_cell.length_c   1.000
_cell.angle_alpha   90.00
_cell.angle_beta   90.00
_cell.angle_gamma   90.00
#
_symmetry.space_group_name_H-M   'P 1'
#
loop_
_entity.id
_entity.type
_entity.pdbx_description
1 polymer ?
#
loop_
_entity_poly.entity_id
_entity_poly.type
_entity_poly.pdbx_seq_one_letter_code
_entity_poly.pdbx_strand_id
1 'polypeptide(L)'
;MAVFMAPLNEIVMEANALAEGTRSNHANHLKAAAGSLAALAWIGYTGKGCGMLLPIAHVEESWQMAEFYSNKVLVEYKNKDPDHVEWAKALKELYVPNLRDYVKRFYPLGPVWQPPGSGTTIKAPSAPSPPSASLFSSSATSSQPKPGMSAVFAEISSGKPVTQGLRKVTDDMKSKNRTDRTGVVATEGKQSRNVSAPTSTKGPAPAKFELQMGRKWVVEHHIGNKGLTIEDCDTKQSVYVFGCKDSVLQVKGKVNNITMDKCTKLGVLFKGVVAAFEVVNCNSVEVQCEGSVPTISIDNTSGCQLYLSNESLEASITTAKSSEVNALVPDVNSEGDWTEHPLPQQYIHAFKEGQFTTLPVSHSGA
;
A
#
# COMPACT_ATOMS: atom_id res chain seq x y z
N MET A 1 -31.26 -6.38 -9.74
CA MET A 1 -29.91 -6.38 -9.13
C MET A 1 -29.95 -6.39 -7.61
N ALA A 2 -30.67 -5.47 -6.95
CA ALA A 2 -30.76 -5.43 -5.48
C ALA A 2 -31.19 -6.76 -4.83
N VAL A 3 -32.23 -7.42 -5.37
CA VAL A 3 -32.69 -8.74 -4.88
C VAL A 3 -31.64 -9.84 -5.07
N PHE A 4 -30.89 -9.80 -6.19
CA PHE A 4 -29.86 -10.80 -6.49
C PHE A 4 -28.66 -10.68 -5.55
N MET A 5 -28.29 -9.46 -5.17
CA MET A 5 -27.15 -9.19 -4.28
C MET A 5 -27.47 -9.34 -2.80
N ALA A 6 -28.75 -9.43 -2.42
CA ALA A 6 -29.18 -9.44 -1.03
C ALA A 6 -28.48 -10.53 -0.18
N PRO A 7 -28.37 -11.81 -0.63
CA PRO A 7 -27.72 -12.84 0.18
C PRO A 7 -26.22 -12.55 0.43
N LEU A 8 -25.52 -12.00 -0.57
CA LEU A 8 -24.12 -11.63 -0.41
C LEU A 8 -23.97 -10.47 0.58
N ASN A 9 -24.82 -9.45 0.45
CA ASN A 9 -24.80 -8.29 1.35
C ASN A 9 -25.10 -8.68 2.79
N GLU A 10 -26.05 -9.58 3.02
CA GLU A 10 -26.37 -10.10 4.36
C GLU A 10 -25.15 -10.81 4.98
N ILE A 11 -24.50 -11.70 4.23
CA ILE A 11 -23.29 -12.42 4.70
C ILE A 11 -22.15 -11.44 4.98
N VAL A 12 -21.95 -10.44 4.12
CA VAL A 12 -20.91 -9.41 4.32
C VAL A 12 -21.18 -8.61 5.60
N MET A 13 -22.44 -8.22 5.84
CA MET A 13 -22.83 -7.50 7.05
C MET A 13 -22.62 -8.36 8.31
N GLU A 14 -23.02 -9.64 8.28
CA GLU A 14 -22.82 -10.55 9.40
C GLU A 14 -21.33 -10.78 9.69
N ALA A 15 -20.51 -10.99 8.66
CA ALA A 15 -19.07 -11.16 8.79
C ALA A 15 -18.39 -9.91 9.40
N ASN A 16 -18.80 -8.72 8.97
CA ASN A 16 -18.28 -7.46 9.53
C ASN A 16 -18.72 -7.28 10.99
N ALA A 17 -19.97 -7.56 11.33
CA ALA A 17 -20.45 -7.50 12.71
C ALA A 17 -19.67 -8.46 13.64
N LEU A 18 -19.40 -9.68 13.14
CA LEU A 18 -18.57 -10.66 13.86
C LEU A 18 -17.13 -10.17 14.04
N ALA A 19 -16.55 -9.51 13.04
CA ALA A 19 -15.19 -9.00 13.08
C ALA A 19 -15.02 -7.76 13.99
N GLU A 20 -16.06 -6.94 14.14
CA GLU A 20 -16.06 -5.75 15.01
C GLU A 20 -16.39 -6.06 16.47
N GLY A 21 -17.36 -6.95 16.72
CA GLY A 21 -17.84 -7.28 18.07
C GLY A 21 -16.97 -8.27 18.86
N THR A 22 -15.91 -8.78 18.25
CA THR A 22 -15.16 -9.92 18.79
C THR A 22 -13.97 -9.54 19.67
N ARG A 23 -13.87 -10.16 20.87
CA ARG A 23 -12.68 -10.16 21.74
C ARG A 23 -11.76 -11.40 21.55
N SER A 24 -11.82 -12.02 20.37
CA SER A 24 -11.07 -13.23 20.05
C SER A 24 -9.59 -12.93 19.94
N ASN A 25 -8.77 -13.91 20.35
CA ASN A 25 -7.32 -13.91 20.12
C ASN A 25 -6.95 -13.91 18.62
N HIS A 26 -7.92 -14.17 17.73
CA HIS A 26 -7.71 -14.19 16.27
C HIS A 26 -8.47 -13.05 15.55
N ALA A 27 -8.64 -11.89 16.19
CA ALA A 27 -9.34 -10.74 15.60
C ALA A 27 -8.80 -10.33 14.20
N ASN A 28 -7.49 -10.43 13.98
CA ASN A 28 -6.88 -10.15 12.67
C ASN A 28 -7.36 -11.13 11.58
N HIS A 29 -7.61 -12.40 11.91
CA HIS A 29 -8.12 -13.39 10.95
C HIS A 29 -9.56 -13.06 10.55
N LEU A 30 -10.40 -12.74 11.53
CA LEU A 30 -11.79 -12.39 11.28
C LEU A 30 -11.92 -11.13 10.43
N LYS A 31 -11.11 -10.10 10.72
CA LYS A 31 -11.08 -8.87 9.93
C LYS A 31 -10.56 -9.09 8.51
N ALA A 32 -9.55 -9.96 8.33
CA ALA A 32 -9.07 -10.33 7.00
C ALA A 32 -10.13 -11.11 6.21
N ALA A 33 -10.81 -12.07 6.83
CA ALA A 33 -11.87 -12.84 6.19
C ALA A 33 -13.06 -11.95 5.81
N ALA A 34 -13.58 -11.15 6.75
CA ALA A 34 -14.70 -10.26 6.52
C ALA A 34 -14.40 -9.22 5.44
N GLY A 35 -13.24 -8.55 5.52
CA GLY A 35 -12.80 -7.59 4.50
C GLY A 35 -12.66 -8.21 3.11
N SER A 36 -12.30 -9.50 3.02
CA SER A 36 -12.09 -10.16 1.73
C SER A 36 -13.39 -10.36 0.94
N LEU A 37 -14.53 -10.50 1.63
CA LEU A 37 -15.82 -10.75 1.00
C LEU A 37 -16.28 -9.58 0.12
N ALA A 38 -15.81 -8.36 0.39
CA ALA A 38 -16.11 -7.19 -0.44
C ALA A 38 -15.65 -7.38 -1.90
N ALA A 39 -14.59 -8.17 -2.14
CA ALA A 39 -14.12 -8.46 -3.48
C ALA A 39 -15.16 -9.23 -4.31
N LEU A 40 -16.00 -10.08 -3.68
CA LEU A 40 -17.04 -10.85 -4.36
C LEU A 40 -18.17 -9.99 -4.95
N ALA A 41 -18.30 -8.73 -4.50
CA ALA A 41 -19.32 -7.83 -5.00
C ALA A 41 -19.10 -7.40 -6.46
N TRP A 42 -17.99 -7.78 -7.12
CA TRP A 42 -17.74 -7.50 -8.54
C TRP A 42 -18.86 -7.97 -9.49
N ILE A 43 -19.58 -9.04 -9.11
CA ILE A 43 -20.76 -9.53 -9.85
C ILE A 43 -21.87 -8.48 -9.93
N GLY A 44 -21.86 -7.50 -9.01
CA GLY A 44 -22.69 -6.31 -8.97
C GLY A 44 -22.61 -5.42 -10.21
N TYR A 45 -21.52 -5.52 -10.98
CA TYR A 45 -21.26 -4.64 -12.11
C TYR A 45 -22.27 -4.85 -13.24
N THR A 46 -22.99 -3.79 -13.60
CA THR A 46 -24.02 -3.79 -14.67
C THR A 46 -23.61 -2.95 -15.89
N GLY A 47 -22.39 -2.43 -15.94
CA GLY A 47 -21.88 -1.63 -17.04
C GLY A 47 -21.28 -0.30 -16.59
N LYS A 48 -20.79 0.47 -17.55
CA LYS A 48 -20.20 1.79 -17.29
C LYS A 48 -21.28 2.72 -16.74
N GLY A 49 -21.01 3.34 -15.59
CA GLY A 49 -21.93 4.28 -14.94
C GLY A 49 -22.80 3.69 -13.82
N CYS A 50 -22.66 2.40 -13.49
CA CYS A 50 -23.40 1.77 -12.37
C CYS A 50 -22.83 2.09 -10.97
N GLY A 51 -21.88 3.03 -10.87
CA GLY A 51 -21.21 3.39 -9.61
C GLY A 51 -20.19 2.37 -9.09
N MET A 52 -19.93 1.28 -9.83
CA MET A 52 -18.90 0.29 -9.51
C MET A 52 -17.72 0.38 -10.46
N LEU A 53 -16.55 -0.04 -9.97
CA LEU A 53 -15.36 -0.22 -10.78
C LEU A 53 -15.51 -1.40 -11.73
N LEU A 54 -14.64 -1.46 -12.75
CA LEU A 54 -14.54 -2.65 -13.58
C LEU A 54 -14.28 -3.89 -12.70
N PRO A 55 -14.87 -5.05 -13.01
CA PRO A 55 -14.80 -6.24 -12.15
C PRO A 55 -13.41 -6.59 -11.62
N ILE A 56 -12.39 -6.51 -12.48
CA ILE A 56 -11.00 -6.81 -12.11
C ILE A 56 -10.50 -5.79 -11.08
N ALA A 57 -10.68 -4.50 -11.38
CA ALA A 57 -10.27 -3.40 -10.48
C ALA A 57 -11.04 -3.45 -9.16
N HIS A 58 -12.33 -3.81 -9.19
CA HIS A 58 -13.13 -4.02 -7.98
C HIS A 58 -12.52 -5.10 -7.08
N VAL A 59 -12.13 -6.24 -7.64
CA VAL A 59 -11.49 -7.34 -6.88
C VAL A 59 -10.17 -6.87 -6.27
N GLU A 60 -9.32 -6.18 -7.04
CA GLU A 60 -8.01 -5.70 -6.57
C GLU A 60 -8.12 -4.63 -5.48
N GLU A 61 -9.01 -3.65 -5.64
CA GLU A 61 -9.19 -2.59 -4.65
C GLU A 61 -9.88 -3.10 -3.38
N SER A 62 -10.91 -3.95 -3.52
CA SER A 62 -11.63 -4.49 -2.38
C SER A 62 -10.77 -5.44 -1.54
N TRP A 63 -9.77 -6.10 -2.14
CA TRP A 63 -8.85 -6.98 -1.43
C TRP A 63 -7.91 -6.24 -0.46
N GLN A 64 -7.63 -4.94 -0.67
CA GLN A 64 -6.61 -4.21 0.09
C GLN A 64 -6.87 -4.18 1.61
N MET A 65 -8.13 -4.10 2.02
CA MET A 65 -8.51 -4.16 3.43
C MET A 65 -8.16 -5.52 4.04
N ALA A 66 -8.47 -6.61 3.33
CA ALA A 66 -8.11 -7.96 3.75
C ALA A 66 -6.58 -8.16 3.77
N GLU A 67 -5.86 -7.59 2.81
CA GLU A 67 -4.41 -7.66 2.74
C GLU A 67 -3.75 -7.02 3.96
N PHE A 68 -4.24 -5.86 4.40
CA PHE A 68 -3.73 -5.19 5.59
C PHE A 68 -3.80 -6.09 6.84
N TYR A 69 -4.95 -6.73 7.08
CA TYR A 69 -5.12 -7.61 8.23
C TYR A 69 -4.41 -8.96 8.04
N SER A 70 -4.36 -9.50 6.83
CA SER A 70 -3.58 -10.70 6.49
C SER A 70 -2.08 -10.48 6.76
N ASN A 71 -1.55 -9.31 6.43
CA ASN A 71 -0.17 -8.94 6.76
C ASN A 71 0.09 -8.89 8.27
N LYS A 72 -0.89 -8.47 9.08
CA LYS A 72 -0.77 -8.53 10.55
C LYS A 72 -0.69 -9.96 11.04
N VAL A 73 -1.51 -10.88 10.50
CA VAL A 73 -1.42 -12.32 10.81
C VAL A 73 -0.04 -12.85 10.45
N LEU A 74 0.47 -12.55 9.26
CA LEU A 74 1.82 -12.98 8.84
C LEU A 74 2.91 -12.48 9.79
N VAL A 75 2.86 -11.21 10.21
CA VAL A 75 3.84 -10.62 11.14
C VAL A 75 3.76 -11.27 12.51
N GLU A 76 2.55 -11.52 13.01
CA GLU A 76 2.29 -12.07 14.33
C GLU A 76 2.70 -13.54 14.44
N TYR A 77 2.48 -14.33 13.39
CA TYR A 77 2.61 -15.78 13.42
C TYR A 77 3.83 -16.34 12.68
N LYS A 78 4.59 -15.54 11.91
CA LYS A 78 5.76 -15.99 11.11
C LYS A 78 6.77 -16.91 11.81
N ASN A 79 6.92 -16.78 13.14
CA ASN A 79 7.85 -17.56 13.95
C ASN A 79 7.16 -18.31 15.11
N LYS A 80 5.82 -18.33 15.12
CA LYS A 80 5.04 -18.97 16.19
C LYS A 80 4.39 -20.25 15.69
N ASP A 81 3.64 -20.13 14.60
CA ASP A 81 2.80 -21.21 14.09
C ASP A 81 2.66 -21.09 12.57
N PRO A 82 3.11 -22.10 11.81
CA PRO A 82 3.05 -22.09 10.35
C PRO A 82 1.62 -22.16 9.79
N ASP A 83 0.64 -22.72 10.51
CA ASP A 83 -0.72 -22.94 9.99
C ASP A 83 -1.42 -21.60 9.74
N HIS A 84 -1.24 -20.63 10.63
CA HIS A 84 -1.74 -19.26 10.46
C HIS A 84 -1.08 -18.53 9.29
N VAL A 85 0.19 -18.81 9.03
CA VAL A 85 0.94 -18.25 7.89
C VAL A 85 0.43 -18.84 6.58
N GLU A 86 0.20 -20.15 6.55
CA GLU A 86 -0.37 -20.85 5.40
C GLU A 86 -1.79 -20.37 5.10
N TRP A 87 -2.63 -20.23 6.13
CA TRP A 87 -3.98 -19.67 6.00
C TRP A 87 -3.97 -18.27 5.37
N ALA A 88 -3.11 -17.37 5.85
CA ALA A 88 -3.02 -16.00 5.34
C ALA A 88 -2.56 -15.95 3.87
N LYS A 89 -1.64 -16.85 3.49
CA LYS A 89 -1.17 -17.00 2.10
C LYS A 89 -2.26 -17.59 1.20
N ALA A 90 -2.96 -18.63 1.65
CA ALA A 90 -4.04 -19.27 0.91
C ALA A 90 -5.20 -18.28 0.67
N LEU A 91 -5.56 -17.49 1.69
CA LEU A 91 -6.57 -16.44 1.54
C LEU A 91 -6.14 -15.40 0.49
N LYS A 92 -4.86 -14.99 0.49
CA LYS A 92 -4.34 -14.07 -0.53
C LYS A 92 -4.41 -14.68 -1.92
N GLU A 93 -3.93 -15.90 -2.09
CA GLU A 93 -3.89 -16.60 -3.37
C GLU A 93 -5.29 -16.78 -3.97
N LEU A 94 -6.30 -17.04 -3.13
CA LEU A 94 -7.71 -17.17 -3.53
C LEU A 94 -8.22 -15.93 -4.27
N TYR A 95 -7.88 -14.73 -3.80
CA TYR A 95 -8.34 -13.49 -4.43
C TYR A 95 -7.38 -12.98 -5.50
N VAL A 96 -6.09 -12.98 -5.18
CA VAL A 96 -5.01 -12.51 -6.07
C VAL A 96 -3.87 -13.53 -6.04
N PRO A 97 -3.68 -14.34 -7.10
CA PRO A 97 -4.20 -14.11 -8.45
C PRO A 97 -5.56 -14.77 -8.79
N ASN A 98 -6.05 -15.76 -8.03
CA ASN A 98 -7.05 -16.71 -8.57
C ASN A 98 -8.40 -16.07 -8.98
N LEU A 99 -9.07 -15.33 -8.10
CA LEU A 99 -10.33 -14.65 -8.44
C LEU A 99 -10.11 -13.58 -9.50
N ARG A 100 -9.07 -12.75 -9.35
CA ARG A 100 -8.74 -11.69 -10.31
C ARG A 100 -8.56 -12.28 -11.73
N ASP A 101 -7.79 -13.35 -11.86
CA ASP A 101 -7.48 -13.96 -13.15
C ASP A 101 -8.70 -14.70 -13.73
N TYR A 102 -9.54 -15.29 -12.88
CA TYR A 102 -10.84 -15.82 -13.28
C TYR A 102 -11.72 -14.72 -13.89
N VAL A 103 -11.89 -13.60 -13.18
CA VAL A 103 -12.69 -12.46 -13.64
C VAL A 103 -12.10 -11.88 -14.93
N LYS A 104 -10.77 -11.74 -15.01
CA LYS A 104 -10.07 -11.27 -16.22
C LYS A 104 -10.32 -12.18 -17.42
N ARG A 105 -10.30 -13.49 -17.22
CA ARG A 105 -10.45 -14.47 -18.30
C ARG A 105 -11.89 -14.62 -18.78
N PHE A 106 -12.86 -14.59 -17.87
CA PHE A 106 -14.25 -14.95 -18.19
C PHE A 106 -15.22 -13.75 -18.19
N TYR A 107 -14.90 -12.69 -17.44
CA TYR A 107 -15.77 -11.51 -17.26
C TYR A 107 -15.00 -10.18 -17.35
N PRO A 108 -14.16 -9.96 -18.38
CA PRO A 108 -13.33 -8.74 -18.47
C PRO A 108 -14.13 -7.44 -18.55
N LEU A 109 -15.37 -7.51 -19.05
CA LEU A 109 -16.32 -6.39 -19.12
C LEU A 109 -17.51 -6.57 -18.18
N GLY A 110 -17.41 -7.52 -17.25
CA GLY A 110 -18.46 -7.85 -16.28
C GLY A 110 -19.45 -8.90 -16.74
N PRO A 111 -20.32 -9.34 -15.82
CA PRO A 111 -21.37 -10.29 -16.11
C PRO A 111 -22.43 -9.68 -17.04
N VAL A 112 -22.92 -10.49 -17.97
CA VAL A 112 -24.02 -10.11 -18.87
C VAL A 112 -25.32 -10.55 -18.24
N TRP A 113 -26.13 -9.58 -17.80
CA TRP A 113 -27.46 -9.83 -17.23
C TRP A 113 -28.51 -9.80 -18.33
N GLN A 114 -29.39 -10.82 -18.38
CA GLN A 114 -30.53 -10.81 -19.29
C GLN A 114 -31.63 -9.84 -18.80
N PRO A 115 -32.45 -9.29 -19.71
CA PRO A 115 -33.58 -8.44 -19.34
C PRO A 115 -34.54 -9.17 -18.39
N PRO A 116 -35.12 -8.47 -17.40
CA PRO A 116 -36.15 -9.05 -16.55
C PRO A 116 -37.32 -9.57 -17.40
N GLY A 117 -37.63 -10.86 -17.32
CA GLY A 117 -38.75 -11.48 -18.03
C GLY A 117 -38.38 -12.40 -19.21
N SER A 118 -37.10 -12.53 -19.58
CA SER A 118 -36.66 -13.60 -20.49
C SER A 118 -36.57 -14.93 -19.72
N GLY A 119 -37.70 -15.58 -19.53
CA GLY A 119 -37.76 -16.93 -18.98
C GLY A 119 -37.23 -17.94 -19.99
N THR A 120 -35.96 -18.31 -19.89
CA THR A 120 -35.48 -19.60 -20.39
C THR A 120 -34.64 -20.26 -19.31
N THR A 121 -34.91 -21.55 -19.07
CA THR A 121 -34.16 -22.41 -18.16
C THR A 121 -32.73 -22.53 -18.66
N ILE A 122 -31.83 -21.64 -18.22
CA ILE A 122 -30.40 -21.78 -18.48
C ILE A 122 -29.90 -22.88 -17.55
N LYS A 123 -29.61 -24.07 -18.10
CA LYS A 123 -28.70 -25.02 -17.45
C LYS A 123 -27.41 -24.26 -17.16
N ALA A 124 -27.12 -24.04 -15.88
CA ALA A 124 -25.84 -23.51 -15.46
C ALA A 124 -24.72 -24.32 -16.14
N PRO A 125 -23.70 -23.68 -16.75
CA PRO A 125 -22.50 -24.41 -17.12
C PRO A 125 -21.97 -25.07 -15.84
N SER A 126 -21.77 -26.40 -15.89
CA SER A 126 -21.28 -27.17 -14.76
C SER A 126 -19.97 -26.54 -14.28
N ALA A 127 -19.98 -26.01 -13.06
CA ALA A 127 -18.75 -25.59 -12.38
C ALA A 127 -17.77 -26.78 -12.41
N PRO A 128 -16.48 -26.58 -12.73
CA PRO A 128 -15.49 -27.61 -12.43
C PRO A 128 -15.59 -27.89 -10.93
N SER A 129 -15.80 -29.16 -10.58
CA SER A 129 -15.99 -29.58 -9.19
C SER A 129 -14.83 -29.07 -8.33
N PRO A 130 -15.10 -28.39 -7.20
CA PRO A 130 -14.05 -28.03 -6.26
C PRO A 130 -13.33 -29.33 -5.83
N PRO A 131 -11.99 -29.33 -5.70
CA PRO A 131 -11.32 -30.46 -5.09
C PRO A 131 -11.92 -30.68 -3.70
N SER A 132 -12.40 -31.89 -3.44
CA SER A 132 -13.05 -32.24 -2.17
C SER A 132 -12.12 -31.91 -1.01
N ALA A 133 -12.58 -31.05 -0.10
CA ALA A 133 -11.96 -30.86 1.21
C ALA A 133 -12.17 -32.15 2.01
N SER A 134 -11.18 -33.05 2.01
CA SER A 134 -11.17 -34.21 2.88
C SER A 134 -10.47 -33.86 4.18
N LEU A 135 -11.24 -33.49 5.20
CA LEU A 135 -10.81 -33.56 6.59
C LEU A 135 -11.59 -34.69 7.28
N PHE A 136 -10.84 -35.76 7.56
CA PHE A 136 -11.04 -36.82 8.57
C PHE A 136 -12.36 -37.60 8.59
N SER A 137 -12.31 -38.85 8.13
CA SER A 137 -12.76 -39.98 8.97
C SER A 137 -12.01 -41.27 8.61
N SER A 138 -11.58 -41.96 9.66
CA SER A 138 -10.79 -43.18 9.71
C SER A 138 -11.54 -44.42 9.21
N SER A 139 -10.91 -45.21 8.35
CA SER A 139 -10.88 -46.68 8.43
C SER A 139 -9.84 -47.25 7.48
N ALA A 140 -9.14 -48.29 7.93
CA ALA A 140 -8.02 -48.93 7.28
C ALA A 140 -8.44 -49.74 6.05
N THR A 141 -7.65 -49.72 4.97
CA THR A 141 -7.06 -50.92 4.33
C THR A 141 -6.09 -50.54 3.20
N SER A 142 -5.16 -51.45 2.96
CA SER A 142 -3.87 -51.36 2.26
C SER A 142 -3.89 -51.12 0.75
N SER A 143 -2.92 -50.36 0.23
CA SER A 143 -1.92 -50.77 -0.78
C SER A 143 -1.06 -49.57 -1.25
N GLN A 144 0.21 -49.84 -1.57
CA GLN A 144 1.35 -48.89 -1.63
C GLN A 144 1.32 -47.76 -2.69
N PRO A 145 2.06 -46.64 -2.44
CA PRO A 145 2.58 -45.76 -3.48
C PRO A 145 4.12 -45.73 -3.60
N LYS A 146 4.55 -45.32 -4.80
CA LYS A 146 5.92 -45.16 -5.35
C LYS A 146 6.80 -44.13 -4.60
N PRO A 147 8.14 -44.16 -4.80
CA PRO A 147 9.11 -43.59 -3.87
C PRO A 147 9.40 -42.11 -4.13
N GLY A 148 9.38 -41.29 -3.08
CA GLY A 148 9.80 -39.90 -3.14
C GLY A 148 9.99 -39.29 -1.74
N MET A 149 11.13 -38.63 -1.54
CA MET A 149 11.53 -37.72 -0.43
C MET A 149 11.48 -38.22 1.02
N SER A 150 10.82 -39.34 1.34
CA SER A 150 10.89 -40.01 2.65
C SER A 150 11.99 -41.08 2.73
N ALA A 151 12.50 -41.54 1.58
CA ALA A 151 13.65 -42.45 1.50
C ALA A 151 14.96 -41.79 1.96
N VAL A 152 15.10 -40.46 1.81
CA VAL A 152 16.31 -39.72 2.22
C VAL A 152 16.41 -39.52 3.73
N PHE A 153 15.28 -39.44 4.43
CA PHE A 153 15.26 -39.35 5.90
C PHE A 153 15.43 -40.71 6.59
N ALA A 154 15.01 -41.80 5.94
CA ALA A 154 15.25 -43.17 6.43
C ALA A 154 16.74 -43.57 6.30
N GLU A 155 17.44 -43.08 5.26
CA GLU A 155 18.86 -43.33 5.08
C GLU A 155 19.73 -42.61 6.13
N ILE A 156 19.31 -41.40 6.55
CA ILE A 156 19.95 -40.62 7.63
C ILE A 156 19.78 -41.28 9.01
N SER A 157 18.66 -41.96 9.27
CA SER A 157 18.38 -42.57 10.57
C SER A 157 19.01 -43.96 10.75
N SER A 158 19.69 -44.50 9.72
CA SER A 158 20.23 -45.87 9.70
C SER A 158 21.67 -46.02 10.20
N GLY A 159 22.29 -44.96 10.73
CA GLY A 159 23.55 -45.07 11.47
C GLY A 159 24.80 -45.47 10.65
N LYS A 160 24.79 -45.34 9.32
CA LYS A 160 26.01 -45.48 8.50
C LYS A 160 26.88 -44.22 8.61
N PRO A 161 28.22 -44.32 8.54
CA PRO A 161 29.10 -43.18 8.76
C PRO A 161 29.07 -42.21 7.56
N VAL A 162 28.23 -41.18 7.64
CA VAL A 162 28.13 -40.06 6.69
C VAL A 162 29.33 -39.10 6.83
N THR A 163 30.55 -39.62 6.74
CA THR A 163 31.79 -38.80 6.83
C THR A 163 32.86 -39.19 5.82
N GLN A 164 32.68 -40.24 5.02
CA GLN A 164 33.68 -40.65 4.02
C GLN A 164 33.74 -39.77 2.76
N GLY A 165 32.74 -38.91 2.51
CA GLY A 165 32.68 -38.05 1.31
C GLY A 165 33.01 -36.57 1.51
N LEU A 166 33.27 -36.12 2.74
CA LEU A 166 33.55 -34.72 3.05
C LEU A 166 35.07 -34.50 3.13
N ARG A 167 35.59 -33.52 2.37
CA ARG A 167 37.00 -33.09 2.52
C ARG A 167 37.21 -32.59 3.95
N LYS A 168 38.18 -33.16 4.66
CA LYS A 168 38.55 -32.71 6.01
C LYS A 168 39.08 -31.28 5.95
N VAL A 169 38.48 -30.41 6.76
CA VAL A 169 38.95 -29.05 7.02
C VAL A 169 40.22 -29.15 7.85
N THR A 170 41.36 -28.79 7.26
CA THR A 170 42.66 -28.72 7.95
C THR A 170 42.72 -27.50 8.87
N ASP A 171 43.60 -27.52 9.88
CA ASP A 171 43.57 -26.52 10.97
C ASP A 171 43.82 -25.08 10.51
N ASP A 172 44.43 -24.86 9.35
CA ASP A 172 44.62 -23.58 8.67
C ASP A 172 43.32 -22.94 8.15
N MET A 173 42.27 -23.75 7.94
CA MET A 173 40.96 -23.30 7.45
C MET A 173 40.01 -22.86 8.58
N LYS A 174 40.40 -23.02 9.85
CA LYS A 174 39.62 -22.55 11.00
C LYS A 174 39.86 -21.06 11.24
N SER A 175 38.79 -20.29 11.45
CA SER A 175 38.85 -18.83 11.67
C SER A 175 39.72 -18.40 12.86
N LYS A 176 40.01 -19.31 13.80
CA LYS A 176 40.88 -19.08 14.96
C LYS A 176 42.38 -19.18 14.64
N ASN A 177 42.76 -19.76 13.50
CA ASN A 177 44.17 -20.01 13.10
C ASN A 177 44.63 -19.17 11.90
N ARG A 178 43.87 -18.16 11.50
CA ARG A 178 44.31 -17.19 10.48
C ARG A 178 45.24 -16.16 11.12
N THR A 179 46.55 -16.32 10.94
CA THR A 179 47.59 -15.39 11.43
C THR A 179 47.68 -14.08 10.64
N ASP A 180 47.02 -13.96 9.49
CA ASP A 180 47.10 -12.78 8.61
C ASP A 180 45.98 -11.75 8.81
N ARG A 181 45.40 -11.68 10.01
CA ARG A 181 44.47 -10.60 10.36
C ARG A 181 44.94 -9.89 11.62
N THR A 182 45.94 -9.04 11.43
CA THR A 182 46.45 -8.09 12.43
C THR A 182 45.33 -7.13 12.85
N GLY A 183 44.74 -7.39 14.02
CA GLY A 183 43.90 -6.43 14.73
C GLY A 183 44.78 -5.46 15.49
N VAL A 184 44.97 -4.26 14.94
CA VAL A 184 45.49 -3.13 15.71
C VAL A 184 44.29 -2.37 16.26
N VAL A 185 44.11 -2.47 17.58
CA VAL A 185 43.18 -1.64 18.36
C VAL A 185 43.97 -0.42 18.84
N ALA A 186 43.53 0.78 18.47
CA ALA A 186 43.89 2.01 19.15
C ALA A 186 42.64 2.59 19.83
N THR A 187 42.69 2.63 21.16
CA THR A 187 41.92 3.43 22.13
C THR A 187 42.26 4.93 21.89
N GLU A 188 41.44 5.98 22.06
CA GLU A 188 40.29 6.34 22.90
C GLU A 188 39.46 7.41 22.14
N GLY A 189 38.15 7.53 22.29
CA GLY A 189 37.59 8.49 23.26
C GLY A 189 36.09 8.76 23.03
N LYS A 190 35.37 8.86 24.15
CA LYS A 190 33.93 9.05 24.38
C LYS A 190 33.16 9.93 23.38
N GLN A 191 32.00 9.43 22.92
CA GLN A 191 30.75 10.21 22.88
C GLN A 191 29.51 9.29 23.01
N SER A 192 28.45 9.88 23.54
CA SER A 192 27.26 9.29 24.16
C SER A 192 26.45 8.31 23.31
N ARG A 193 25.97 7.25 23.98
CA ARG A 193 25.05 6.23 23.47
C ARG A 193 23.69 6.84 23.11
N ASN A 194 23.36 6.85 21.81
CA ASN A 194 21.97 6.67 21.36
C ASN A 194 21.84 5.23 20.86
N VAL A 195 20.93 4.48 21.47
CA VAL A 195 20.66 3.08 21.14
C VAL A 195 19.84 3.04 19.86
N SER A 196 20.51 2.84 18.72
CA SER A 196 19.84 2.48 17.47
C SER A 196 19.38 1.03 17.55
N ALA A 197 18.07 0.82 17.56
CA ALA A 197 17.50 -0.51 17.35
C ALA A 197 17.96 -1.08 15.99
N PRO A 198 18.16 -2.40 15.84
CA PRO A 198 18.63 -2.98 14.60
C PRO A 198 17.50 -2.90 13.56
N THR A 199 17.60 -1.93 12.64
CA THR A 199 16.82 -1.91 11.42
C THR A 199 17.19 -3.13 10.58
N SER A 200 16.23 -4.05 10.44
CA SER A 200 16.27 -5.12 9.46
C SER A 200 16.56 -4.52 8.08
N THR A 201 17.72 -4.86 7.51
CA THR A 201 18.10 -4.53 6.15
C THR A 201 17.21 -5.28 5.16
N LYS A 202 16.00 -4.77 4.92
CA LYS A 202 15.35 -4.93 3.60
C LYS A 202 15.98 -3.88 2.70
N GLY A 203 16.57 -4.31 1.58
CA GLY A 203 17.03 -3.37 0.57
C GLY A 203 15.89 -2.44 0.11
N PRO A 204 16.20 -1.27 -0.47
CA PRO A 204 15.18 -0.36 -0.99
C PRO A 204 14.24 -1.12 -1.93
N ALA A 205 12.93 -0.93 -1.77
CA ALA A 205 11.97 -1.43 -2.73
C ALA A 205 12.31 -0.87 -4.13
N PRO A 206 12.06 -1.63 -5.21
CA PRO A 206 12.46 -1.20 -6.54
C PRO A 206 11.74 0.10 -6.93
N ALA A 207 12.47 0.98 -7.60
CA ALA A 207 11.92 2.21 -8.15
C ALA A 207 10.87 1.87 -9.21
N LYS A 208 9.71 2.53 -9.15
CA LYS A 208 8.62 2.36 -10.13
C LYS A 208 8.29 3.68 -10.77
N PHE A 209 8.10 3.66 -12.07
CA PHE A 209 7.59 4.78 -12.85
C PHE A 209 6.74 4.21 -13.97
N GLU A 210 5.44 4.08 -13.74
CA GLU A 210 4.55 3.46 -14.71
C GLU A 210 3.11 3.95 -14.56
N LEU A 211 2.37 3.92 -15.67
CA LEU A 211 0.93 4.14 -15.68
C LEU A 211 0.22 2.80 -15.45
N GLN A 212 -0.30 2.61 -14.25
CA GLN A 212 -1.06 1.41 -13.91
C GLN A 212 -2.51 1.53 -14.41
N MET A 213 -2.95 0.48 -15.09
CA MET A 213 -4.33 0.31 -15.57
C MET A 213 -4.84 1.49 -16.41
N GLY A 214 -3.93 2.23 -17.07
CA GLY A 214 -4.26 3.40 -17.89
C GLY A 214 -4.81 4.60 -17.12
N ARG A 215 -4.79 4.58 -15.77
CA ARG A 215 -5.47 5.57 -14.93
C ARG A 215 -4.63 6.14 -13.80
N LYS A 216 -3.70 5.38 -13.23
CA LYS A 216 -2.92 5.82 -12.06
C LYS A 216 -1.44 5.80 -12.38
N TRP A 217 -0.81 6.97 -12.43
CA TRP A 217 0.64 7.08 -12.45
C TRP A 217 1.20 6.73 -11.08
N VAL A 218 2.11 5.76 -11.06
CA VAL A 218 2.75 5.26 -9.84
C VAL A 218 4.23 5.59 -9.93
N VAL A 219 4.67 6.51 -9.06
CA VAL A 219 6.05 7.00 -8.96
C VAL A 219 6.56 6.65 -7.56
N GLU A 220 7.26 5.52 -7.43
CA GLU A 220 7.65 5.01 -6.12
C GLU A 220 9.16 4.82 -5.99
N HIS A 221 9.69 5.07 -4.79
CA HIS A 221 11.05 4.72 -4.38
C HIS A 221 12.18 5.26 -5.26
N HIS A 222 11.97 6.37 -5.97
CA HIS A 222 13.04 7.07 -6.68
C HIS A 222 13.94 7.78 -5.67
N ILE A 223 15.25 7.65 -5.86
CA ILE A 223 16.26 8.29 -5.00
C ILE A 223 17.27 9.02 -5.89
N GLY A 224 17.43 10.33 -5.71
CA GLY A 224 18.40 11.13 -6.46
C GLY A 224 17.98 11.44 -7.91
N ASN A 225 16.79 11.02 -8.33
CA ASN A 225 16.35 11.19 -9.73
C ASN A 225 15.63 12.53 -9.92
N LYS A 226 16.27 13.45 -10.66
CA LYS A 226 15.75 14.80 -10.95
C LYS A 226 15.11 14.93 -12.33
N GLY A 227 15.04 13.84 -13.11
CA GLY A 227 14.53 13.83 -14.48
C GLY A 227 13.18 13.13 -14.65
N LEU A 228 12.42 12.92 -13.56
CA LEU A 228 11.13 12.23 -13.63
C LEU A 228 10.11 13.13 -14.32
N THR A 229 9.60 12.70 -15.48
CA THR A 229 8.65 13.51 -16.27
C THR A 229 7.48 12.66 -16.74
N ILE A 230 6.26 13.12 -16.46
CA ILE A 230 5.02 12.59 -17.01
C ILE A 230 4.58 13.55 -18.13
N GLU A 231 4.76 13.13 -19.38
CA GLU A 231 4.37 13.92 -20.56
C GLU A 231 2.89 13.67 -20.91
N ASP A 232 2.49 12.39 -21.00
CA ASP A 232 1.13 11.98 -21.36
C ASP A 232 0.15 12.09 -20.16
N CYS A 233 -0.38 13.29 -19.94
CA CYS A 233 -1.33 13.57 -18.88
C CYS A 233 -2.78 13.60 -19.40
N ASP A 234 -3.69 12.91 -18.69
CA ASP A 234 -5.13 13.01 -18.90
C ASP A 234 -5.83 13.44 -17.60
N THR A 235 -6.84 14.31 -17.71
CA THR A 235 -7.65 14.80 -16.58
C THR A 235 -8.40 13.71 -15.79
N LYS A 236 -8.50 12.49 -16.33
CA LYS A 236 -9.06 11.30 -15.67
C LYS A 236 -8.03 10.51 -14.88
N GLN A 237 -6.74 10.78 -15.09
CA GLN A 237 -5.64 10.09 -14.44
C GLN A 237 -5.30 10.72 -13.09
N SER A 238 -4.79 9.92 -12.17
CA SER A 238 -4.21 10.36 -10.90
C SER A 238 -2.73 10.07 -10.83
N VAL A 239 -1.99 10.87 -10.07
CA VAL A 239 -0.56 10.66 -9.82
C VAL A 239 -0.34 10.35 -8.34
N TYR A 240 0.28 9.21 -8.05
CA TYR A 240 0.64 8.82 -6.70
C TYR A 240 2.15 8.68 -6.58
N VAL A 241 2.74 9.51 -5.73
CA VAL A 241 4.18 9.59 -5.49
C VAL A 241 4.48 9.07 -4.10
N PHE A 242 5.25 7.99 -4.00
CA PHE A 242 5.47 7.32 -2.72
C PHE A 242 6.95 7.09 -2.43
N GLY A 243 7.41 7.45 -1.23
CA GLY A 243 8.73 7.06 -0.74
C GLY A 243 9.91 7.61 -1.55
N CYS A 244 9.70 8.65 -2.35
CA CYS A 244 10.73 9.26 -3.19
C CYS A 244 11.62 10.19 -2.36
N LYS A 245 12.93 10.23 -2.68
CA LYS A 245 13.93 10.99 -1.93
C LYS A 245 14.89 11.75 -2.84
N ASP A 246 15.17 13.01 -2.53
CA ASP A 246 16.12 13.85 -3.29
C ASP A 246 15.83 13.80 -4.81
N SER A 247 14.56 13.99 -5.16
CA SER A 247 14.05 13.76 -6.50
C SER A 247 13.23 14.95 -6.98
N VAL A 248 13.03 15.05 -8.30
CA VAL A 248 12.17 16.05 -8.92
C VAL A 248 11.25 15.35 -9.91
N LEU A 249 9.95 15.59 -9.76
CA LEU A 249 8.89 15.09 -10.66
C LEU A 249 8.22 16.27 -11.38
N GLN A 250 8.17 16.20 -12.70
CA GLN A 250 7.44 17.14 -13.54
C GLN A 250 6.21 16.48 -14.18
N VAL A 251 5.03 17.06 -13.95
CA VAL A 251 3.75 16.63 -14.54
C VAL A 251 3.31 17.70 -15.54
N LYS A 252 3.58 17.47 -16.83
CA LYS A 252 3.50 18.49 -17.90
C LYS A 252 2.07 18.90 -18.25
N GLY A 253 1.06 18.15 -17.84
CA GLY A 253 -0.35 18.42 -18.13
C GLY A 253 -1.24 18.41 -16.90
N LYS A 254 -2.52 18.67 -17.12
CA LYS A 254 -3.53 18.68 -16.06
C LYS A 254 -4.03 17.26 -15.79
N VAL A 255 -4.01 16.85 -14.52
CA VAL A 255 -4.46 15.52 -14.07
C VAL A 255 -5.63 15.68 -13.08
N ASN A 256 -6.27 14.58 -12.69
CA ASN A 256 -7.38 14.64 -11.73
C ASN A 256 -6.90 15.08 -10.34
N ASN A 257 -5.91 14.37 -9.80
CA ASN A 257 -5.32 14.62 -8.50
C ASN A 257 -3.86 14.16 -8.48
N ILE A 258 -3.10 14.73 -7.53
CA ILE A 258 -1.72 14.33 -7.25
C ILE A 258 -1.63 14.13 -5.73
N THR A 259 -1.10 12.98 -5.31
CA THR A 259 -0.86 12.67 -3.90
C THR A 259 0.61 12.30 -3.71
N MET A 260 1.27 12.97 -2.77
CA MET A 260 2.62 12.68 -2.30
C MET A 260 2.55 12.05 -0.91
N ASP A 261 3.13 10.87 -0.75
CA ASP A 261 3.17 10.16 0.54
C ASP A 261 4.59 9.69 0.88
N LYS A 262 5.04 9.95 2.11
CA LYS A 262 6.35 9.51 2.65
C LYS A 262 7.55 9.95 1.80
N CYS A 263 7.47 11.11 1.17
CA CYS A 263 8.57 11.66 0.36
C CYS A 263 9.47 12.58 1.19
N THR A 264 10.75 12.70 0.82
CA THR A 264 11.71 13.55 1.52
C THR A 264 12.61 14.30 0.53
N LYS A 265 12.72 15.63 0.61
CA LYS A 265 13.48 16.40 -0.41
C LYS A 265 12.97 16.13 -1.83
N LEU A 266 11.65 16.19 -2.00
CA LEU A 266 11.00 15.96 -3.29
C LEU A 266 10.45 17.30 -3.80
N GLY A 267 10.83 17.65 -5.03
CA GLY A 267 10.22 18.72 -5.79
C GLY A 267 9.15 18.17 -6.74
N VAL A 268 7.96 18.76 -6.77
CA VAL A 268 6.91 18.45 -7.75
C VAL A 268 6.49 19.71 -8.48
N LEU A 269 6.69 19.73 -9.80
CA LEU A 269 6.21 20.77 -10.71
C LEU A 269 5.05 20.23 -11.52
N PHE A 270 3.88 20.88 -11.48
CA PHE A 270 2.70 20.40 -12.19
C PHE A 270 1.89 21.54 -12.81
N LYS A 271 1.29 21.25 -13.97
CA LYS A 271 0.50 22.24 -14.71
C LYS A 271 -0.84 22.57 -14.04
N GLY A 272 -1.43 21.63 -13.31
CA GLY A 272 -2.67 21.84 -12.56
C GLY A 272 -3.38 20.54 -12.23
N VAL A 273 -4.40 20.63 -11.39
CA VAL A 273 -5.26 19.49 -11.00
C VAL A 273 -6.73 19.85 -11.13
N VAL A 274 -7.58 18.84 -11.37
CA VAL A 274 -9.04 19.01 -11.41
C VAL A 274 -9.63 19.05 -10.01
N ALA A 275 -9.13 18.20 -9.10
CA ALA A 275 -9.68 18.01 -7.77
C ALA A 275 -8.77 18.58 -6.69
N ALA A 276 -7.63 17.93 -6.41
CA ALA A 276 -6.78 18.30 -5.28
C ALA A 276 -5.32 17.90 -5.46
N PHE A 277 -4.45 18.60 -4.73
CA PHE A 277 -3.07 18.22 -4.49
C PHE A 277 -2.90 17.87 -3.01
N GLU A 278 -2.37 16.68 -2.71
CA GLU A 278 -2.27 16.17 -1.35
C GLU A 278 -0.81 15.87 -1.00
N VAL A 279 -0.38 16.33 0.17
CA VAL A 279 0.94 16.07 0.75
C VAL A 279 0.76 15.40 2.09
N VAL A 280 1.23 14.16 2.22
CA VAL A 280 1.01 13.33 3.41
C VAL A 280 2.34 12.73 3.87
N ASN A 281 2.62 12.77 5.18
CA ASN A 281 3.82 12.14 5.75
C ASN A 281 5.15 12.57 5.10
N CYS A 282 5.25 13.80 4.57
CA CYS A 282 6.42 14.25 3.82
C CYS A 282 7.38 15.08 4.67
N ASN A 283 8.60 15.27 4.19
CA ASN A 283 9.58 16.15 4.84
C ASN A 283 10.41 16.94 3.82
N SER A 284 10.56 18.26 4.03
CA SER A 284 11.34 19.15 3.17
C SER A 284 10.93 19.02 1.69
N VAL A 285 9.67 19.29 1.38
CA VAL A 285 9.13 19.17 0.02
C VAL A 285 8.81 20.51 -0.60
N GLU A 286 8.94 20.58 -1.92
CA GLU A 286 8.66 21.77 -2.71
C GLU A 286 7.61 21.42 -3.76
N VAL A 287 6.55 22.22 -3.82
CA VAL A 287 5.40 22.00 -4.70
C VAL A 287 5.18 23.25 -5.50
N GLN A 288 5.25 23.16 -6.82
CA GLN A 288 5.03 24.29 -7.73
C GLN A 288 3.89 24.02 -8.70
N CYS A 289 2.88 24.87 -8.65
CA CYS A 289 1.77 24.86 -9.59
C CYS A 289 2.00 25.90 -10.68
N GLU A 290 1.88 25.51 -11.96
CA GLU A 290 1.94 26.45 -13.09
C GLU A 290 0.56 26.96 -13.53
N GLY A 291 -0.52 26.36 -13.04
CA GLY A 291 -1.90 26.70 -13.42
C GLY A 291 -2.86 26.56 -12.25
N SER A 292 -4.05 26.02 -12.48
CA SER A 292 -5.11 25.94 -11.46
C SER A 292 -5.02 24.71 -10.55
N VAL A 293 -5.24 24.93 -9.25
CA VAL A 293 -5.49 23.91 -8.22
C VAL A 293 -6.61 24.39 -7.28
N PRO A 294 -7.74 23.66 -7.15
CA PRO A 294 -8.83 24.09 -6.27
C PRO A 294 -8.52 23.89 -4.78
N THR A 295 -7.86 22.77 -4.44
CA THR A 295 -7.64 22.37 -3.05
C THR A 295 -6.23 21.82 -2.87
N ILE A 296 -5.54 22.26 -1.82
CA ILE A 296 -4.25 21.72 -1.38
C ILE A 296 -4.41 21.23 0.05
N SER A 297 -4.10 19.95 0.30
CA SER A 297 -4.15 19.36 1.63
C SER A 297 -2.76 18.93 2.07
N ILE A 298 -2.35 19.34 3.28
CA ILE A 298 -1.06 19.00 3.87
C ILE A 298 -1.30 18.34 5.22
N ASP A 299 -1.00 17.05 5.32
CA ASP A 299 -1.16 16.26 6.55
C ASP A 299 0.16 15.63 6.99
N ASN A 300 0.43 15.70 8.29
CA ASN A 300 1.59 15.09 8.93
C ASN A 300 2.93 15.36 8.21
N THR A 301 3.15 16.59 7.75
CA THR A 301 4.29 16.98 6.92
C THR A 301 5.09 18.10 7.57
N SER A 302 6.43 18.02 7.51
CA SER A 302 7.32 19.05 8.07
C SER A 302 8.21 19.66 6.98
N GLY A 303 8.12 20.97 6.79
CA GLY A 303 8.83 21.68 5.72
C GLY A 303 8.15 21.48 4.38
N CYS A 304 7.24 22.38 4.01
CA CYS A 304 6.53 22.36 2.74
C CYS A 304 6.48 23.77 2.15
N GLN A 305 7.11 23.95 1.00
CA GLN A 305 7.09 25.20 0.25
C GLN A 305 6.09 25.07 -0.91
N LEU A 306 5.02 25.86 -0.89
CA LEU A 306 3.98 25.88 -1.91
C LEU A 306 4.14 27.09 -2.83
N TYR A 307 4.64 26.89 -4.04
CA TYR A 307 4.70 27.92 -5.07
C TYR A 307 3.40 27.93 -5.86
N LEU A 308 2.60 28.98 -5.64
CA LEU A 308 1.32 29.17 -6.31
C LEU A 308 1.52 29.90 -7.66
N SER A 309 0.62 29.65 -8.59
CA SER A 309 0.43 30.46 -9.78
C SER A 309 -0.66 31.53 -9.54
N ASN A 310 -0.74 32.51 -10.45
CA ASN A 310 -1.84 33.47 -10.50
C ASN A 310 -3.23 32.80 -10.63
N GLU A 311 -3.31 31.61 -11.24
CA GLU A 311 -4.56 30.85 -11.39
C GLU A 311 -4.91 30.00 -10.16
N SER A 312 -4.01 29.88 -9.18
CA SER A 312 -4.20 29.08 -7.97
C SER A 312 -4.29 29.89 -6.69
N LEU A 313 -4.39 31.21 -6.77
CA LEU A 313 -4.46 32.08 -5.58
C LEU A 313 -5.73 31.83 -4.74
N GLU A 314 -6.81 31.39 -5.38
CA GLU A 314 -8.06 31.04 -4.71
C GLU A 314 -8.10 29.59 -4.19
N ALA A 315 -6.97 28.87 -4.22
CA ALA A 315 -6.89 27.51 -3.73
C ALA A 315 -7.22 27.44 -2.23
N SER A 316 -8.08 26.50 -1.85
CA SER A 316 -8.34 26.19 -0.45
C SER A 316 -7.18 25.34 0.10
N ILE A 317 -6.39 25.90 1.01
CA ILE A 317 -5.27 25.20 1.65
C ILE A 317 -5.68 24.73 3.04
N THR A 318 -5.59 23.42 3.30
CA THR A 318 -5.86 22.81 4.61
C THR A 318 -4.61 22.17 5.16
N THR A 319 -4.29 22.44 6.43
CA THR A 319 -3.14 21.85 7.13
C THR A 319 -3.60 21.03 8.34
N ALA A 320 -2.97 19.89 8.57
CA ALA A 320 -3.18 19.05 9.75
C ALA A 320 -1.84 18.45 10.19
N LYS A 321 -1.52 18.53 11.50
CA LYS A 321 -0.27 17.97 12.07
C LYS A 321 1.01 18.32 11.29
N SER A 322 1.04 19.51 10.69
CA SER A 322 2.11 19.91 9.80
C SER A 322 2.83 21.14 10.34
N SER A 323 4.12 21.26 10.01
CA SER A 323 4.98 22.35 10.47
C SER A 323 5.78 22.95 9.32
N GLU A 324 6.20 24.21 9.45
CA GLU A 324 7.06 24.89 8.47
C GLU A 324 6.46 24.88 7.06
N VAL A 325 5.16 25.20 6.97
CA VAL A 325 4.43 25.33 5.70
C VAL A 325 4.43 26.79 5.29
N ASN A 326 4.97 27.11 4.13
CA ASN A 326 4.91 28.45 3.57
C ASN A 326 4.24 28.43 2.19
N ALA A 327 3.39 29.42 1.94
CA ALA A 327 2.80 29.70 0.64
C ALA A 327 3.55 30.85 -0.02
N LEU A 328 4.09 30.61 -1.21
CA LEU A 328 4.82 31.56 -2.01
C LEU A 328 3.89 32.08 -3.11
N VAL A 329 3.55 33.37 -3.00
CA VAL A 329 2.64 34.07 -3.90
C VAL A 329 3.46 34.89 -4.91
N PRO A 330 3.23 34.75 -6.22
CA PRO A 330 3.97 35.52 -7.23
C PRO A 330 3.72 37.02 -7.05
N ASP A 331 4.79 37.84 -7.09
CA ASP A 331 4.65 39.29 -7.09
C ASP A 331 4.10 39.76 -8.46
N VAL A 332 3.12 40.66 -8.41
CA VAL A 332 2.51 41.26 -9.60
C VAL A 332 3.49 42.22 -10.29
N ASN A 333 4.47 42.75 -9.57
CA ASN A 333 5.36 43.83 -10.02
C ASN A 333 6.80 43.37 -10.34
N SER A 334 7.14 42.11 -10.05
CA SER A 334 8.47 41.55 -10.32
C SER A 334 8.33 40.16 -10.95
N GLU A 335 8.73 40.03 -12.22
CA GLU A 335 8.72 38.74 -12.91
C GLU A 335 9.73 37.78 -12.24
N GLY A 336 9.21 36.79 -11.55
CA GLY A 336 10.02 35.70 -10.96
C GLY A 336 10.34 35.85 -9.48
N ASP A 337 9.82 36.87 -8.80
CA ASP A 337 9.88 36.96 -7.35
C ASP A 337 8.60 36.41 -6.71
N TRP A 338 8.75 35.78 -5.54
CA TRP A 338 7.64 35.33 -4.71
C TRP A 338 7.68 36.01 -3.36
N THR A 339 6.50 36.38 -2.87
CA THR A 339 6.30 36.78 -1.47
C THR A 339 5.99 35.52 -0.65
N GLU A 340 6.81 35.28 0.38
CA GLU A 340 6.66 34.13 1.28
C GLU A 340 5.65 34.44 2.39
N HIS A 341 4.63 33.59 2.54
CA HIS A 341 3.61 33.67 3.58
C HIS A 341 3.62 32.41 4.44
N PRO A 342 4.15 32.46 5.68
CA PRO A 342 4.10 31.31 6.58
C PRO A 342 2.67 31.04 7.02
N LEU A 343 2.23 29.78 6.93
CA LEU A 343 0.91 29.37 7.40
C LEU A 343 0.94 29.11 8.92
N PRO A 344 -0.08 29.57 9.68
CA PRO A 344 -0.14 29.32 11.11
C PRO A 344 -0.16 27.82 11.43
N GLN A 345 0.67 27.41 12.39
CA GLN A 345 0.74 26.03 12.88
C GLN A 345 0.34 25.90 14.36
N GLN A 346 0.18 27.02 15.07
CA GLN A 346 -0.24 27.07 16.47
C GLN A 346 -1.55 27.83 16.60
N TYR A 347 -2.46 27.32 17.42
CA TYR A 347 -3.79 27.89 17.63
C TYR A 347 -4.04 28.10 19.12
N ILE A 348 -4.74 29.19 19.45
CA ILE A 348 -5.24 29.47 20.80
C ILE A 348 -6.71 29.05 20.83
N HIS A 349 -7.05 28.24 21.82
CA HIS A 349 -8.43 27.85 22.12
C HIS A 349 -8.88 28.57 23.39
N ALA A 350 -9.85 29.47 23.28
CA ALA A 350 -10.39 30.23 24.42
C ALA A 350 -11.85 29.86 24.64
N PHE A 351 -12.22 29.58 25.89
CA PHE A 351 -13.62 29.36 26.28
C PHE A 351 -14.26 30.71 26.65
N LYS A 352 -15.24 31.14 25.86
CA LYS A 352 -15.99 32.40 26.06
C LYS A 352 -17.47 32.17 25.78
N GLU A 353 -18.34 32.75 26.59
CA GLU A 353 -19.81 32.70 26.38
C GLU A 353 -20.39 31.28 26.22
N GLY A 354 -19.78 30.29 26.89
CA GLY A 354 -20.22 28.90 26.81
C GLY A 354 -19.71 28.12 25.58
N GLN A 355 -18.88 28.71 24.72
CA GLN A 355 -18.32 28.07 23.54
C GLN A 355 -16.79 28.24 23.46
N PHE A 356 -16.11 27.28 22.83
CA PHE A 356 -14.71 27.44 22.46
C PHE A 356 -14.57 28.22 21.15
N THR A 357 -13.74 29.26 21.14
CA THR A 357 -13.28 29.96 19.94
C THR A 357 -11.82 29.61 19.69
N THR A 358 -11.49 29.27 18.44
CA THR A 358 -10.13 28.93 18.00
C THR A 358 -9.62 30.01 17.07
N LEU A 359 -8.43 30.54 17.35
CA LEU A 359 -7.75 31.53 16.50
C LEU A 359 -6.31 31.11 16.25
N PRO A 360 -5.75 31.35 15.05
CA PRO A 360 -4.33 31.15 14.82
C PRO A 360 -3.51 32.11 15.69
N VAL A 361 -2.38 31.63 16.19
CA VAL A 361 -1.40 32.49 16.87
C VAL A 361 -0.73 33.39 15.83
N SER A 362 -0.81 34.69 16.03
CA SER A 362 0.03 35.66 15.33
C SER A 362 1.20 36.01 16.26
N HIS A 363 2.41 35.64 15.86
CA HIS A 363 3.61 36.22 16.43
C HIS A 363 3.93 37.47 15.62
N SER A 364 4.00 38.63 16.28
CA SER A 364 4.50 39.88 15.70
C SER A 364 5.98 39.69 15.32
N GLY A 365 6.22 39.21 14.11
CA GLY A 365 7.56 38.82 13.65
C GLY A 365 7.59 38.27 12.22
N ALA A 366 6.65 38.69 11.37
CA ALA A 366 6.70 38.55 9.92
C ALA A 366 6.04 39.79 9.30
#